data_AF-A0A6B3GTT2-F1
#
_entry.id   AF-A0A6B3GTT2-F1
#
_cell.length_a   1.000
_cell.length_b   1.000
_cell.length_c   1.000
_cell.angle_alpha   90.00
_cell.angle_beta   90.00
_cell.angle_gamma   90.00
#
_symmetry.space_group_name_H-M   'P 1'
#
loop_
_entity.id
_entity.type
_entity.pdbx_description
1 polymer ?
#
loop_
_entity_poly.entity_id
_entity_poly.type
_entity_poly.pdbx_seq_one_letter_code
_entity_poly.pdbx_strand_id
1 'polypeptide(L)'
;DRRVLFGHHFAAIAGAGPLVGPVLAAQMGYLPGTIWLVVGVIFAGAVQDMVTLFFSTRRNGRSLGQMARDEIGPVGGIAALVAVFIIMIILLAVLALVIVNALAHSPWGVFSIGMTIPIALFMGVYLRVLRPGKVSEVSFIGVALLLLAIVSGGWVAESSWADFFTLEPGTLVIWMIVYGFLASVLPVWLLLAPRDYLSTFMKVGT
;
A
#
# COMPACT_ATOMS: atom_id res chain seq x y z
N ASP A 1 -1.00 -8.27 17.96
CA ASP A 1 -1.75 -9.44 17.47
C ASP A 1 -1.14 -9.92 16.14
N ARG A 2 -0.87 -11.22 15.97
CA ARG A 2 -0.13 -11.78 14.81
C ARG A 2 -0.85 -11.50 13.48
N ARG A 3 -2.19 -11.45 13.52
CA ARG A 3 -3.05 -11.20 12.35
C ARG A 3 -2.91 -9.78 11.79
N VAL A 4 -2.72 -8.79 12.67
CA VAL A 4 -2.52 -7.38 12.28
C VAL A 4 -1.12 -7.18 11.69
N LEU A 5 -0.11 -7.83 12.28
CA LEU A 5 1.27 -7.77 11.78
C LEU A 5 1.41 -8.41 10.39
N PHE A 6 0.71 -9.53 10.17
CA PHE A 6 0.63 -10.16 8.85
C PHE A 6 -0.01 -9.24 7.82
N GLY A 7 -1.13 -8.59 8.15
CA GLY A 7 -1.78 -7.62 7.26
C GLY A 7 -0.87 -6.46 6.87
N HIS A 8 -0.10 -5.93 7.81
CA HIS A 8 0.85 -4.85 7.52
C HIS A 8 1.99 -5.31 6.59
N HIS A 9 2.60 -6.48 6.86
CA HIS A 9 3.62 -7.04 5.97
C HIS A 9 3.07 -7.39 4.58
N PHE A 10 1.88 -7.98 4.52
CA PHE A 10 1.23 -8.32 3.26
C PHE A 10 0.89 -7.07 2.45
N ALA A 11 0.34 -6.03 3.07
CA ALA A 11 0.05 -4.76 2.41
C ALA A 11 1.31 -4.09 1.85
N ALA A 12 2.43 -4.16 2.58
CA ALA A 12 3.71 -3.61 2.16
C ALA A 12 4.30 -4.33 0.93
N ILE A 13 4.19 -5.66 0.86
CA ILE A 13 4.68 -6.47 -0.27
C ILE A 13 3.73 -6.39 -1.47
N ALA A 14 2.42 -6.39 -1.21
CA ALA A 14 1.40 -6.45 -2.26
C ALA A 14 1.18 -5.12 -3.00
N GLY A 15 2.11 -4.16 -2.91
CA GLY A 15 2.03 -2.85 -3.56
C GLY A 15 2.34 -2.92 -5.06
N ALA A 16 3.55 -2.53 -5.45
CA ALA A 16 3.94 -2.39 -6.87
C ALA A 16 3.93 -3.71 -7.65
N GLY A 17 4.45 -4.78 -7.02
CA GLY A 17 4.68 -6.08 -7.68
C GLY A 17 3.40 -6.70 -8.24
N PRO A 18 2.36 -6.93 -7.42
CA PRO A 18 1.12 -7.55 -7.89
C PRO A 18 0.21 -6.64 -8.74
N LEU A 19 0.35 -5.32 -8.65
CA LEU A 19 -0.48 -4.39 -9.42
C LEU A 19 0.09 -4.13 -10.82
N VAL A 20 1.39 -3.85 -10.92
CA VAL A 20 2.03 -3.46 -12.19
C VAL A 20 2.63 -4.66 -12.91
N GLY A 21 3.15 -5.64 -12.15
CA GLY A 21 3.80 -6.83 -12.69
C GLY A 21 2.91 -7.65 -13.65
N PRO A 22 1.69 -8.06 -13.25
CA PRO A 22 0.80 -8.81 -14.13
C PRO A 22 0.37 -8.03 -15.37
N VAL A 23 0.12 -6.72 -15.25
CA VAL A 23 -0.28 -5.87 -16.38
C VAL A 23 0.83 -5.80 -17.43
N LEU A 24 2.08 -5.60 -17.01
CA LEU A 24 3.23 -5.60 -17.91
C LEU A 24 3.52 -7.01 -18.47
N ALA A 25 3.37 -8.05 -17.65
CA ALA A 25 3.59 -9.43 -18.09
C ALA A 25 2.54 -9.90 -19.12
N ALA A 26 1.29 -9.47 -18.98
CA ALA A 26 0.21 -9.78 -19.92
C ALA A 26 0.43 -9.18 -21.31
N GLN A 27 1.20 -8.08 -21.43
CA GLN A 27 1.57 -7.51 -22.73
C GLN A 27 2.41 -8.47 -23.58
N MET A 28 3.12 -9.41 -22.95
CA MET A 28 3.90 -10.45 -23.64
C MET A 28 3.09 -11.72 -23.95
N GLY A 29 1.77 -11.68 -23.74
CA GLY A 29 0.85 -12.80 -23.94
C GLY A 29 0.58 -13.60 -22.66
N TYR A 30 -0.53 -14.34 -22.66
CA TYR A 30 -1.01 -15.08 -21.49
C TYR A 30 -0.04 -16.15 -21.00
N LEU A 31 0.55 -16.93 -21.90
CA LEU A 31 1.44 -18.02 -21.53
C LEU A 31 2.79 -17.52 -20.96
N PRO A 32 3.53 -16.60 -21.62
CA PRO A 32 4.75 -16.05 -21.06
C PRO A 32 4.50 -15.27 -19.76
N GLY A 33 3.41 -14.49 -19.70
CA GLY A 33 3.06 -13.74 -18.50
C GLY A 33 2.74 -14.65 -17.31
N THR A 34 1.99 -15.73 -17.52
CA THR A 34 1.67 -16.70 -16.45
C THR A 34 2.93 -17.42 -15.96
N ILE A 35 3.81 -17.83 -16.87
CA ILE A 35 5.09 -18.48 -16.49
C ILE A 35 5.93 -17.51 -15.67
N TRP A 36 6.06 -16.25 -16.10
CA TRP A 36 6.79 -15.24 -15.36
C TRP A 36 6.20 -14.98 -13.97
N LEU A 37 4.87 -14.89 -13.85
CA LEU A 37 4.21 -14.69 -12.57
C LEU A 37 4.47 -15.85 -11.61
N VAL A 38 4.37 -17.10 -12.07
CA VAL A 38 4.61 -18.27 -11.20
C VAL A 38 6.10 -18.40 -10.85
N VAL A 39 6.97 -18.42 -11.85
CA VAL A 39 8.41 -18.66 -11.66
C VAL A 39 9.08 -17.47 -10.99
N GLY A 40 8.74 -16.25 -11.41
CA GLY A 40 9.29 -15.02 -10.84
C GLY A 40 8.91 -14.84 -9.37
N VAL A 41 7.65 -15.09 -8.99
CA VAL A 41 7.25 -15.01 -7.57
C VAL A 41 7.99 -16.05 -6.74
N ILE A 42 8.20 -17.27 -7.23
CA ILE A 42 8.92 -18.32 -6.49
C ILE A 42 10.40 -17.97 -6.34
N PHE A 43 11.10 -17.73 -7.46
CA PHE A 43 12.57 -17.65 -7.46
C PHE A 43 13.11 -16.25 -7.21
N ALA A 44 12.42 -15.20 -7.65
CA ALA A 44 12.85 -13.82 -7.41
C ALA A 44 12.21 -13.27 -6.13
N GLY A 45 10.90 -13.38 -5.95
CA GLY A 45 10.20 -12.83 -4.78
C GLY A 45 10.44 -13.62 -3.49
N ALA A 46 9.93 -14.84 -3.42
CA ALA A 46 9.90 -15.64 -2.19
C ALA A 46 11.32 -15.98 -1.70
N VAL A 47 12.24 -16.30 -2.60
CA VAL A 47 13.65 -16.54 -2.22
C VAL A 47 14.29 -15.27 -1.68
N GLN A 48 14.14 -14.12 -2.34
CA GLN A 48 14.73 -12.86 -1.87
C GLN A 48 14.19 -12.47 -0.50
N ASP A 49 12.87 -12.56 -0.29
CA ASP A 49 12.24 -12.24 1.00
C ASP A 49 12.71 -13.19 2.10
N MET A 50 12.74 -14.50 1.83
CA MET A 50 13.18 -15.50 2.81
C MET A 50 14.65 -15.33 3.18
N VAL A 51 15.52 -15.05 2.19
CA VAL A 51 16.95 -14.80 2.42
C VAL A 51 17.15 -13.53 3.24
N THR A 52 16.43 -12.45 2.91
CA THR A 52 16.50 -11.18 3.65
C THR A 52 16.02 -11.34 5.09
N LEU A 53 14.91 -12.05 5.29
CA LEU A 53 14.36 -12.36 6.62
C LEU A 53 15.32 -13.23 7.43
N PHE A 54 15.93 -14.24 6.81
CA PHE A 54 16.90 -15.11 7.46
C PHE A 54 18.14 -14.34 7.93
N PHE A 55 18.69 -13.47 7.09
CA PHE A 55 19.82 -12.62 7.49
C PHE A 55 19.43 -11.62 8.59
N SER A 56 18.24 -11.01 8.51
CA SER A 56 17.74 -10.10 9.54
C SER A 56 17.55 -10.77 10.89
N THR A 57 16.90 -11.93 10.93
CA THR A 57 16.67 -12.68 12.17
C THR A 57 17.97 -13.15 12.82
N ARG A 58 18.98 -13.56 12.03
CA ARG A 58 20.32 -13.91 12.57
C ARG A 58 21.12 -12.71 13.09
N ARG A 59 20.77 -11.48 12.69
CA ARG A 59 21.48 -10.25 13.10
C ARG A 59 20.60 -9.37 13.99
N ASN A 60 19.79 -9.97 14.86
CA ASN A 60 18.93 -9.27 15.83
C ASN A 60 17.95 -8.25 15.20
N GLY A 61 17.45 -8.52 13.99
CA GLY A 61 16.50 -7.65 13.30
C GLY A 61 17.11 -6.38 12.70
N ARG A 62 18.43 -6.37 12.46
CA ARG A 62 19.10 -5.21 11.82
C ARG A 62 18.54 -4.95 10.41
N SER A 63 18.62 -3.69 9.99
CA SER A 63 18.28 -3.29 8.62
C SER A 63 19.40 -3.66 7.65
N LEU A 64 19.08 -3.77 6.35
CA LEU A 64 20.07 -4.06 5.30
C LEU A 64 21.23 -3.05 5.28
N GLY A 65 20.93 -1.75 5.46
CA GLY A 65 21.96 -0.73 5.52
C GLY A 65 22.90 -0.89 6.73
N GLN A 66 22.35 -1.31 7.87
CA GLN A 66 23.16 -1.59 9.06
C GLN A 66 24.01 -2.84 8.88
N MET A 67 23.49 -3.89 8.23
CA MET A 67 24.27 -5.08 7.89
C MET A 67 25.41 -4.77 6.94
N ALA A 68 25.14 -3.97 5.90
CA ALA A 68 26.17 -3.51 4.97
C ALA A 68 27.27 -2.71 5.68
N ARG A 69 26.89 -1.89 6.67
CA ARG A 69 27.85 -1.16 7.50
C ARG A 69 28.72 -2.09 8.35
N ASP A 70 28.12 -3.12 8.95
CA ASP A 70 28.83 -4.05 9.82
C ASP A 70 29.83 -4.93 9.05
N GLU A 71 29.53 -5.27 7.78
CA GLU A 71 30.33 -6.20 6.98
C GLU A 71 31.33 -5.51 6.04
N ILE A 72 30.94 -4.40 5.41
CA ILE A 72 31.74 -3.68 4.40
C ILE A 72 32.43 -2.44 5.02
N GLY A 73 32.07 -2.10 6.26
CA GLY A 73 32.60 -0.94 6.98
C GLY A 73 31.77 0.34 6.77
N PRO A 74 32.22 1.46 7.36
CA PRO A 74 31.43 2.69 7.45
C PRO A 74 31.09 3.29 6.07
N VAL A 75 32.01 3.23 5.11
CA VAL A 75 31.80 3.76 3.75
C VAL A 75 30.76 2.92 3.00
N GLY A 76 30.88 1.59 3.05
CA GLY A 76 29.92 0.67 2.42
C GLY A 76 28.53 0.78 3.03
N GLY A 77 28.45 0.97 4.35
CA GLY A 77 27.19 1.21 5.06
C GLY A 77 26.49 2.50 4.64
N ILE A 78 27.22 3.61 4.55
CA ILE A 78 26.67 4.90 4.10
C ILE A 78 26.21 4.79 2.64
N ALA A 79 27.02 4.19 1.77
CA ALA A 79 26.65 3.97 0.38
C ALA A 79 25.38 3.13 0.26
N ALA A 80 25.24 2.05 1.04
CA ALA A 80 24.04 1.23 1.06
C ALA A 80 22.81 1.99 1.56
N LEU A 81 22.94 2.81 2.61
CA LEU A 81 21.83 3.64 3.12
C LEU A 81 21.37 4.66 2.09
N VAL A 82 22.31 5.35 1.42
CA VAL A 82 21.99 6.32 0.35
C VAL A 82 21.35 5.61 -0.84
N ALA A 83 21.88 4.46 -1.26
CA ALA A 83 21.33 3.67 -2.35
C ALA A 83 19.88 3.23 -2.06
N VAL A 84 19.63 2.68 -0.87
CA VAL A 84 18.28 2.29 -0.43
C VAL A 84 17.36 3.51 -0.41
N PHE A 85 17.81 4.65 0.10
CA PHE A 85 17.01 5.88 0.13
C PHE A 85 16.65 6.37 -1.28
N ILE A 86 17.60 6.41 -2.22
CA ILE A 86 17.35 6.80 -3.61
C ILE A 86 16.38 5.83 -4.28
N ILE A 87 16.58 4.52 -4.11
CA ILE A 87 15.68 3.49 -4.65
C ILE A 87 14.26 3.69 -4.11
N MET A 88 14.10 3.95 -2.81
CA MET A 88 12.79 4.23 -2.21
C MET A 88 12.11 5.45 -2.83
N ILE A 89 12.85 6.54 -3.09
CA ILE A 89 12.30 7.73 -3.77
C ILE A 89 11.80 7.38 -5.17
N ILE A 90 12.61 6.66 -5.96
CA ILE A 90 12.25 6.25 -7.32
C ILE A 90 11.00 5.36 -7.29
N LEU A 91 10.95 4.38 -6.39
CA LEU A 91 9.79 3.48 -6.24
C LEU A 91 8.52 4.26 -5.88
N LEU A 92 8.60 5.20 -4.93
CA LEU A 92 7.47 6.05 -4.57
C LEU A 92 7.02 6.93 -5.75
N ALA A 93 7.96 7.48 -6.52
CA ALA A 93 7.65 8.30 -7.69
C ALA A 93 6.94 7.50 -8.79
N VAL A 94 7.39 6.27 -9.08
CA VAL A 94 6.75 5.39 -10.07
C VAL A 94 5.34 5.00 -9.60
N LEU A 95 5.18 4.63 -8.33
CA LEU A 95 3.86 4.31 -7.77
C LEU A 95 2.90 5.50 -7.80
N ALA A 96 3.40 6.68 -7.45
CA ALA A 96 2.67 7.93 -7.55
C ALA A 96 2.15 8.18 -8.98
N LEU A 97 3.01 7.98 -9.99
CA LEU A 97 2.64 8.14 -11.40
C LEU A 97 1.54 7.15 -11.81
N VAL A 98 1.63 5.88 -11.39
CA VAL A 98 0.59 4.87 -11.67
C VAL A 98 -0.74 5.28 -11.04
N ILE A 99 -0.74 5.76 -9.78
CA ILE A 99 -1.95 6.20 -9.09
C ILE A 99 -2.57 7.43 -9.77
N VAL A 100 -1.76 8.44 -10.11
CA VAL A 100 -2.25 9.65 -10.78
C VAL A 100 -2.88 9.30 -12.12
N ASN A 101 -2.25 8.45 -12.92
CA ASN A 101 -2.82 8.03 -14.21
C ASN A 101 -4.08 7.17 -14.06
N ALA A 102 -4.20 6.40 -12.98
CA ALA A 102 -5.40 5.60 -12.71
C ALA A 102 -6.58 6.43 -12.18
N LEU A 103 -6.32 7.55 -11.50
CA LEU A 103 -7.34 8.38 -10.84
C LEU A 103 -7.66 9.67 -11.60
N ALA A 104 -6.77 10.14 -12.46
CA ALA A 104 -7.04 11.29 -13.32
C ALA A 104 -8.31 11.03 -14.14
N HIS A 105 -9.23 12.00 -14.12
CA HIS A 105 -10.51 11.91 -14.82
C HIS A 105 -11.43 10.75 -14.37
N SER A 106 -11.15 10.10 -13.23
CA SER A 106 -11.98 9.03 -12.67
C SER A 106 -12.62 9.47 -11.35
N PRO A 107 -13.82 10.11 -11.40
CA PRO A 107 -14.49 10.58 -10.19
C PRO A 107 -14.88 9.43 -9.27
N TRP A 108 -15.22 8.27 -9.83
CA TRP A 108 -15.46 7.03 -9.07
C TRP A 108 -14.24 6.63 -8.24
N GLY A 109 -13.04 6.64 -8.83
CA GLY A 109 -11.80 6.25 -8.16
C GLY A 109 -11.39 7.24 -7.07
N VAL A 110 -11.45 8.54 -7.37
CA VAL A 110 -11.11 9.62 -6.43
C VAL A 110 -12.05 9.60 -5.23
N PHE A 111 -13.35 9.47 -5.44
CA PHE A 111 -14.33 9.36 -4.36
C PHE A 111 -14.13 8.11 -3.51
N SER A 112 -14.02 6.94 -4.15
CA SER A 112 -13.90 5.66 -3.44
C SER A 112 -12.64 5.62 -2.58
N ILE A 113 -11.50 6.08 -3.10
CA ILE A 113 -10.24 6.17 -2.33
C ILE A 113 -10.31 7.26 -1.27
N GLY A 114 -10.88 8.42 -1.59
CA GLY A 114 -11.07 9.51 -0.64
C GLY A 114 -11.87 9.07 0.59
N MET A 115 -12.92 8.27 0.39
CA MET A 115 -13.74 7.70 1.45
C MET A 115 -13.01 6.67 2.32
N THR A 116 -11.93 6.05 1.85
CA THR A 116 -11.13 5.15 2.70
C THR A 116 -10.44 5.87 3.86
N ILE A 117 -10.14 7.16 3.71
CA ILE A 117 -9.49 7.98 4.75
C ILE A 117 -10.41 8.13 5.98
N PRO A 118 -11.64 8.69 5.88
CA PRO A 118 -12.53 8.81 7.01
C PRO A 118 -12.93 7.45 7.59
N ILE A 119 -13.11 6.41 6.76
CA ILE A 119 -13.38 5.04 7.24
C ILE A 119 -12.21 4.53 8.08
N ALA A 120 -10.97 4.69 7.62
CA ALA A 120 -9.78 4.26 8.35
C ALA A 120 -9.63 5.03 9.68
N LEU A 121 -9.86 6.35 9.67
CA LEU A 121 -9.87 7.17 10.90
C LEU A 121 -10.93 6.70 11.89
N PHE A 122 -12.15 6.43 11.40
CA PHE A 122 -13.24 5.88 12.22
C PHE A 122 -12.85 4.54 12.84
N MET A 123 -12.32 3.61 12.04
CA MET A 123 -11.86 2.31 12.53
C MET A 123 -10.73 2.44 13.56
N GLY A 124 -9.76 3.33 13.33
CA GLY A 124 -8.65 3.60 14.24
C GLY A 124 -9.14 4.14 15.59
N VAL A 125 -10.06 5.10 15.59
CA VAL A 125 -10.68 5.63 16.82
C VAL A 125 -11.56 4.57 17.49
N TYR A 126 -12.34 3.80 16.73
CA TYR A 126 -13.24 2.79 17.28
C TYR A 126 -12.49 1.69 18.02
N LEU A 127 -11.40 1.18 17.44
CA LEU A 127 -10.55 0.14 18.03
C LEU A 127 -9.82 0.62 19.28
N ARG A 128 -9.64 1.93 19.45
CA ARG A 128 -8.88 2.49 20.59
C ARG A 128 -9.77 3.04 21.70
N VAL A 129 -10.86 3.73 21.37
CA VAL A 129 -11.66 4.53 22.31
C VAL A 129 -13.03 3.91 22.57
N LEU A 130 -13.73 3.43 21.54
CA LEU A 130 -15.13 2.98 21.68
C LEU A 130 -15.23 1.54 22.19
N ARG A 131 -14.50 0.60 21.57
CA ARG A 131 -14.51 -0.83 21.94
C ARG A 131 -13.14 -1.47 21.73
N PRO A 132 -12.22 -1.33 22.70
CA PRO A 132 -10.89 -1.91 22.58
C PRO A 132 -10.93 -3.44 22.45
N GLY A 133 -10.23 -3.97 21.46
CA GLY A 133 -10.02 -5.42 21.25
C GLY A 133 -11.06 -6.14 20.38
N LYS A 134 -12.16 -5.50 19.99
CA LYS A 134 -13.18 -6.12 19.12
C LYS A 134 -12.89 -5.94 17.64
N VAL A 135 -11.82 -6.58 17.17
CA VAL A 135 -11.36 -6.47 15.78
C VAL A 135 -12.43 -6.92 14.79
N SER A 136 -13.18 -8.00 15.09
CA SER A 136 -14.21 -8.55 14.17
C SER A 136 -15.38 -7.60 13.88
N GLU A 137 -15.89 -6.87 14.89
CA GLU A 137 -16.98 -5.90 14.71
C GLU A 137 -16.52 -4.76 13.77
N VAL A 138 -15.30 -4.26 14.00
CA VAL A 138 -14.72 -3.17 13.20
C VAL A 138 -14.39 -3.62 11.79
N SER A 139 -13.92 -4.86 11.60
CA SER A 139 -13.71 -5.42 10.26
C SER A 139 -15.00 -5.48 9.46
N PHE A 140 -16.10 -5.96 10.08
CA PHE A 140 -17.39 -6.05 9.40
C PHE A 140 -17.93 -4.66 9.02
N ILE A 141 -17.88 -3.70 9.95
CA ILE A 141 -18.29 -2.32 9.70
C ILE A 141 -17.40 -1.66 8.63
N GLY A 142 -16.08 -1.86 8.70
CA GLY A 142 -15.12 -1.32 7.74
C GLY A 142 -15.35 -1.84 6.32
N VAL A 143 -15.56 -3.16 6.17
CA VAL A 143 -15.88 -3.77 4.86
C VAL A 143 -17.23 -3.30 4.34
N ALA A 144 -18.26 -3.23 5.19
CA ALA A 144 -19.57 -2.72 4.80
C ALA A 144 -19.49 -1.26 4.33
N LEU A 145 -18.80 -0.40 5.08
CA LEU A 145 -18.57 1.00 4.71
C LEU A 145 -17.76 1.15 3.43
N LEU A 146 -16.77 0.28 3.20
CA LEU A 146 -15.98 0.27 1.99
C LEU A 146 -16.82 -0.14 0.77
N LEU A 147 -17.65 -1.19 0.88
CA LEU A 147 -18.58 -1.58 -0.18
C LEU A 147 -19.61 -0.49 -0.46
N LEU A 148 -20.14 0.15 0.58
CA LEU A 148 -21.03 1.30 0.44
C LEU A 148 -20.33 2.48 -0.25
N ALA A 149 -19.06 2.74 0.06
CA ALA A 149 -18.26 3.79 -0.59
C ALA A 149 -18.05 3.49 -2.09
N ILE A 150 -17.82 2.23 -2.46
CA ILE A 150 -17.66 1.80 -3.85
C ILE A 150 -18.98 1.96 -4.65
N VAL A 151 -20.09 1.52 -4.07
CA VAL A 151 -21.43 1.63 -4.71
C VAL A 151 -21.85 3.09 -4.82
N SER A 152 -21.71 3.86 -3.74
CA SER A 152 -22.04 5.30 -3.74
C SER A 152 -21.09 6.10 -4.64
N GLY A 153 -19.86 5.65 -4.86
CA GLY A 153 -18.97 6.23 -5.86
C GLY A 153 -19.54 6.17 -7.27
N GLY A 154 -20.28 5.11 -7.61
CA GLY A 154 -20.97 5.00 -8.90
C GLY A 154 -22.07 6.05 -9.04
N TRP A 155 -22.87 6.22 -7.99
CA TRP A 155 -23.94 7.23 -7.97
C TRP A 155 -23.40 8.67 -7.99
N VAL A 156 -22.27 8.93 -7.32
CA VAL A 156 -21.61 10.24 -7.35
C VAL A 156 -21.06 10.54 -8.74
N ALA A 157 -20.48 9.54 -9.42
CA ALA A 157 -19.96 9.68 -10.78
C ALA A 157 -21.05 9.95 -11.83
N GLU A 158 -22.28 9.49 -11.61
CA GLU A 158 -23.44 9.75 -12.49
C GLU A 158 -24.21 11.04 -12.13
N SER A 159 -23.85 11.70 -11.02
CA SER A 159 -24.55 12.89 -10.50
C SER A 159 -23.86 14.20 -10.89
N SER A 160 -24.50 15.34 -10.58
CA SER A 160 -23.93 16.69 -10.73
C SER A 160 -22.69 16.97 -9.86
N TRP A 161 -22.31 16.03 -8.99
CA TRP A 161 -21.13 16.12 -8.14
C TRP A 161 -19.88 15.50 -8.79
N ALA A 162 -20.03 14.88 -9.97
CA ALA A 162 -18.93 14.27 -10.71
C ALA A 162 -17.79 15.26 -10.98
N ASP A 163 -18.12 16.51 -11.35
CA ASP A 163 -17.14 17.56 -11.66
C ASP A 163 -16.22 17.91 -10.47
N PHE A 164 -16.71 17.73 -9.23
CA PHE A 164 -15.92 17.97 -8.03
C PHE A 164 -14.87 16.87 -7.77
N PHE A 165 -15.15 15.65 -8.24
CA PHE A 165 -14.27 14.49 -8.07
C PHE A 165 -13.44 14.18 -9.33
N THR A 166 -13.73 14.80 -10.47
CA THR A 166 -12.84 14.82 -11.65
C THR A 166 -11.68 15.79 -11.40
N LEU A 167 -10.63 15.28 -10.74
CA LEU A 167 -9.44 16.07 -10.47
C LEU A 167 -8.44 16.01 -11.63
N GLU A 168 -7.85 17.15 -11.96
CA GLU A 168 -6.72 17.21 -12.88
C GLU A 168 -5.48 16.53 -12.27
N PRO A 169 -4.58 15.96 -13.11
CA PRO A 169 -3.36 15.30 -12.64
C PRO A 169 -2.51 16.17 -11.71
N GLY A 170 -2.37 17.47 -12.02
CA GLY A 170 -1.60 18.41 -11.19
C GLY A 170 -2.20 18.57 -9.79
N THR A 171 -3.52 18.69 -9.70
CA THR A 171 -4.24 18.78 -8.42
C THR A 171 -4.11 17.48 -7.62
N LEU A 172 -4.21 16.31 -8.27
CA LEU A 172 -4.01 15.00 -7.63
C LEU A 172 -2.61 14.84 -7.03
N VAL A 173 -1.56 15.30 -7.73
CA VAL A 173 -0.18 15.27 -7.22
C VAL A 173 -0.06 16.09 -5.93
N ILE A 174 -0.62 17.31 -5.92
CA ILE A 174 -0.60 18.18 -4.73
C ILE A 174 -1.34 17.49 -3.56
N TRP A 175 -2.54 16.98 -3.80
CA TRP A 175 -3.31 16.26 -2.79
C TRP A 175 -2.58 15.03 -2.24
N MET A 176 -1.88 14.29 -3.10
CA MET A 176 -1.09 13.12 -2.69
C MET A 176 0.11 13.51 -1.81
N ILE A 177 0.78 14.63 -2.11
CA ILE A 177 1.87 15.17 -1.26
C ILE A 177 1.31 15.60 0.09
N VAL A 178 0.22 16.37 0.10
CA VAL A 178 -0.44 16.84 1.34
C VAL A 178 -0.89 15.64 2.18
N TYR A 179 -1.54 14.66 1.55
CA TYR A 179 -1.96 13.43 2.21
C TYR A 179 -0.76 12.64 2.75
N GLY A 180 0.31 12.48 1.97
CA GLY A 180 1.53 11.78 2.39
C GLY A 180 2.18 12.44 3.60
N PHE A 181 2.20 13.78 3.65
CA PHE A 181 2.66 14.53 4.82
C PHE A 181 1.76 14.33 6.03
N LEU A 182 0.43 14.47 5.88
CA LEU A 182 -0.51 14.25 6.99
C LEU A 182 -0.40 12.81 7.52
N ALA A 183 -0.31 11.82 6.63
CA ALA A 183 -0.19 10.42 7.00
C ALA A 183 1.12 10.10 7.74
N SER A 184 2.23 10.79 7.43
CA SER A 184 3.52 10.59 8.11
C SER A 184 3.57 11.22 9.50
N VAL A 185 2.81 12.29 9.73
CA VAL A 185 2.70 12.97 11.03
C VAL A 185 1.70 12.28 11.95
N LEU A 186 0.62 11.71 11.39
CA LEU A 186 -0.41 11.05 12.17
C LEU A 186 0.11 9.75 12.82
N PRO A 187 -0.38 9.40 14.02
CA PRO A 187 0.00 8.15 14.66
C PRO A 187 -0.38 6.93 13.82
N VAL A 188 0.53 5.95 13.73
CA VAL A 188 0.36 4.72 12.92
C VAL A 188 -0.97 4.01 13.21
N TRP A 189 -1.41 3.96 14.46
CA TRP A 189 -2.66 3.30 14.87
C TRP A 189 -3.93 4.00 14.37
N LEU A 190 -3.84 5.30 14.05
CA LEU A 190 -5.01 6.12 13.70
C LEU A 190 -5.37 5.99 12.22
N LEU A 191 -4.36 5.93 11.34
CA LEU A 191 -4.59 5.92 9.89
C LEU A 191 -3.93 4.72 9.19
N LEU A 192 -2.62 4.50 9.39
CA LEU A 192 -1.87 3.49 8.64
C LEU A 192 -2.35 2.07 8.95
N ALA A 193 -2.40 1.69 10.23
CA ALA A 193 -2.82 0.35 10.64
C ALA A 193 -4.25 -0.02 10.19
N PRO A 194 -5.29 0.80 10.41
CA PRO A 194 -6.64 0.47 9.94
C PRO A 194 -6.78 0.49 8.42
N ARG A 195 -6.08 1.39 7.72
CA ARG A 195 -6.09 1.46 6.25
C ARG A 195 -5.44 0.24 5.62
N ASP A 196 -4.26 -0.17 6.08
CA ASP A 196 -3.54 -1.33 5.55
C ASP A 196 -4.37 -2.61 5.76
N TYR A 197 -5.05 -2.69 6.90
CA TYR A 197 -5.95 -3.79 7.22
C TYR A 197 -7.16 -3.87 6.28
N LEU A 198 -7.82 -2.75 5.97
CA LEU A 198 -8.87 -2.70 4.94
C LEU A 198 -8.35 -3.12 3.55
N SER A 199 -7.18 -2.63 3.15
CA SER A 199 -6.59 -2.95 1.85
C SER A 199 -6.26 -4.44 1.69
N THR A 200 -5.94 -5.12 2.80
CA THR A 200 -5.66 -6.56 2.82
C THR A 200 -6.92 -7.35 2.50
N PHE A 201 -8.09 -6.95 3.02
CA PHE A 201 -9.35 -7.62 2.67
C PHE A 201 -9.72 -7.49 1.20
N MET A 202 -9.49 -6.31 0.60
CA MET A 202 -9.71 -6.15 -0.83
C MET A 202 -8.79 -7.05 -1.66
N LYS A 203 -7.52 -7.16 -1.28
CA LYS A 203 -6.52 -7.94 -2.04
C LYS A 203 -6.63 -9.45 -1.85
N VAL A 204 -7.21 -9.92 -0.75
CA VAL A 204 -7.39 -11.35 -0.45
C VAL A 204 -8.81 -11.84 -0.79
N GLY A 205 -9.79 -10.92 -0.82
CA GLY A 205 -11.20 -11.24 -1.03
C GLY A 205 -11.69 -11.23 -2.48
N THR A 206 -10.83 -10.86 -3.45
CA THR A 206 -11.10 -10.94 -4.91
C THR A 206 -10.10 -11.89 -5.56
#